data_AF-A0AA86PAW8-F1
#
_entry.id   AF-A0AA86PAW8-F1
#
_cell.length_a   1.000
_cell.length_b   1.000
_cell.length_c   1.000
_cell.angle_alpha   90.00
_cell.angle_beta   90.00
_cell.angle_gamma   90.00
#
_symmetry.space_group_name_H-M   'P 1'
#
loop_
_entity.id
_entity.type
_entity.pdbx_description
1 polymer ?
#
loop_
_entity_poly.entity_id
_entity_poly.type
_entity_poly.pdbx_seq_one_letter_code
_entity_poly.pdbx_strand_id
1 'polypeptide(L)'
;MNKELSQSDYDEESNYSEEQSQEELIEEYRDIDGYPNYEVSNLGQVRNKTTGRILKQNDRGQGYLAVNLCLNKIMKTHHIHKLVSQAFIENPNNYPQIDHCDGVKSNNNVYNLRWVSRSDNQKNKNGHSEKFIFVNELPEDAIEIWYYSHYFFEGYYWSETMNKLYFNNGVRIREVRPVINGQYYVCNCKTKQNVNTVMSMLKLQKGLFNNQ
;
A
#
# COMPACT_ATOMS: atom_id res chain seq x y z
N MET A 1 -53.94 4.12 -2.33
CA MET A 1 -53.73 3.86 -3.76
C MET A 1 -52.28 3.45 -3.89
N ASN A 2 -52.01 2.17 -3.63
CA ASN A 2 -50.66 1.62 -3.63
C ASN A 2 -50.27 1.40 -5.10
N LYS A 3 -49.23 2.10 -5.55
CA LYS A 3 -48.65 1.86 -6.87
C LYS A 3 -47.74 0.64 -6.69
N GLU A 4 -48.18 -0.52 -7.17
CA GLU A 4 -47.30 -1.68 -7.28
C GLU A 4 -46.18 -1.34 -8.25
N LEU A 5 -44.93 -1.39 -7.76
CA LEU A 5 -43.72 -1.25 -8.57
C LEU A 5 -43.66 -2.42 -9.56
N SER A 6 -43.31 -2.14 -10.81
CA SER A 6 -43.31 -3.15 -11.86
C SER A 6 -42.07 -4.03 -11.73
N GLN A 7 -42.17 -5.31 -12.14
CA GLN A 7 -41.08 -6.28 -12.03
C GLN A 7 -39.79 -5.80 -12.74
N SER A 8 -39.92 -4.98 -13.79
CA SER A 8 -38.79 -4.37 -14.51
C SER A 8 -38.04 -3.30 -13.72
N ASP A 9 -38.68 -2.66 -12.73
CA ASP A 9 -38.03 -1.65 -11.88
C ASP A 9 -37.06 -2.31 -10.86
N TYR A 10 -37.30 -3.57 -10.47
CA TYR A 10 -36.43 -4.36 -9.60
C TYR A 10 -35.20 -4.95 -10.33
N ASP A 11 -35.38 -5.26 -11.61
CA ASP A 11 -34.30 -5.80 -12.46
C ASP A 11 -33.30 -4.70 -12.87
N GLU A 12 -33.73 -3.43 -12.99
CA GLU A 12 -32.83 -2.29 -13.25
C GLU A 12 -32.05 -1.82 -11.99
N GLU A 13 -32.67 -1.81 -10.80
CA GLU A 13 -31.97 -1.46 -9.55
C GLU A 13 -30.91 -2.50 -9.16
N SER A 14 -31.15 -3.79 -9.41
CA SER A 14 -30.17 -4.84 -9.12
C SER A 14 -28.94 -4.77 -10.03
N ASN A 15 -29.14 -4.45 -11.31
CA ASN A 15 -28.04 -4.24 -12.27
C ASN A 15 -27.21 -2.98 -11.94
N TYR A 16 -27.85 -1.91 -11.46
CA TYR A 16 -27.15 -0.68 -11.06
C TYR A 16 -26.25 -0.88 -9.82
N SER A 17 -26.65 -1.76 -8.91
CA SER A 17 -25.87 -2.11 -7.72
C SER A 17 -24.75 -3.12 -7.95
N GLU A 18 -24.87 -3.99 -8.97
CA GLU A 18 -23.80 -4.93 -9.33
C GLU A 18 -22.68 -4.26 -10.15
N GLU A 19 -23.02 -3.29 -11.01
CA GLU A 19 -22.05 -2.54 -11.84
C GLU A 19 -21.18 -1.54 -11.04
N GLN A 20 -21.59 -1.10 -9.84
CA GLN A 20 -20.82 -0.17 -9.00
C GLN A 20 -19.78 -0.84 -8.06
N SER A 21 -19.60 -2.16 -8.10
CA SER A 21 -18.73 -2.88 -7.15
C SER A 21 -17.41 -3.42 -7.69
N GLN A 22 -17.02 -3.02 -8.91
CA GLN A 22 -15.71 -3.31 -9.48
C GLN A 22 -15.10 -2.05 -10.07
N GLU A 23 -14.70 -1.10 -9.23
CA GLU A 23 -13.58 -0.24 -9.61
C GLU A 23 -12.34 -1.13 -9.74
N GLU A 24 -12.10 -1.62 -10.96
CA GLU A 24 -10.85 -2.30 -11.31
C GLU A 24 -9.71 -1.34 -10.98
N LEU A 25 -8.91 -1.71 -9.99
CA LEU A 25 -7.61 -1.09 -9.73
C LEU A 25 -6.84 -1.05 -11.06
N ILE A 26 -6.72 0.13 -11.65
CA ILE A 26 -6.04 0.33 -12.92
C ILE A 26 -4.62 -0.23 -12.79
N GLU A 27 -4.25 -1.17 -13.67
CA GLU A 27 -2.92 -1.73 -13.69
C GLU A 27 -1.92 -0.65 -14.19
N GLU A 28 -1.17 -0.08 -13.25
CA GLU A 28 -0.14 0.93 -13.53
C GLU A 28 1.19 0.24 -13.76
N TYR A 29 1.94 0.64 -14.79
CA TYR A 29 3.29 0.18 -15.07
C TYR A 29 4.31 1.29 -14.86
N ARG A 30 5.45 0.95 -14.24
CA ARG A 30 6.59 1.85 -14.01
C ARG A 30 7.89 1.23 -14.52
N ASP A 31 8.81 2.09 -14.95
CA ASP A 31 10.12 1.67 -15.46
C ASP A 31 10.94 0.95 -14.37
N ILE A 32 11.72 -0.05 -14.78
CA ILE A 32 12.64 -0.76 -13.88
C ILE A 32 14.02 -0.10 -13.94
N ASP A 33 14.48 0.39 -12.78
CA ASP A 33 15.80 0.99 -12.64
C ASP A 33 16.93 0.07 -13.12
N GLY A 34 17.78 0.60 -14.00
CA GLY A 34 18.88 -0.14 -14.63
C GLY A 34 18.45 -1.07 -15.77
N TYR A 35 17.16 -1.16 -16.10
CA TYR A 35 16.61 -2.01 -17.16
C TYR A 35 15.62 -1.23 -18.05
N PRO A 36 16.10 -0.27 -18.87
CA PRO A 36 15.25 0.70 -19.57
C PRO A 36 14.25 0.11 -20.57
N ASN A 37 14.44 -1.15 -20.98
CA ASN A 37 13.56 -1.85 -21.91
C ASN A 37 12.40 -2.56 -21.21
N TYR A 38 12.31 -2.49 -19.88
CA TYR A 38 11.36 -3.24 -19.08
C TYR A 38 10.67 -2.34 -18.07
N GLU A 39 9.42 -2.70 -17.80
CA GLU A 39 8.56 -2.05 -16.82
C GLU A 39 7.86 -3.13 -15.98
N VAL A 40 7.49 -2.76 -14.76
CA VAL A 40 6.81 -3.62 -13.79
C VAL A 40 5.48 -2.99 -13.40
N SER A 41 4.44 -3.82 -13.25
CA SER A 41 3.12 -3.35 -12.81
C SER A 41 2.94 -3.39 -11.30
N ASN A 42 2.00 -2.59 -10.81
CA ASN A 42 1.52 -2.64 -9.44
C ASN A 42 0.92 -4.01 -9.06
N LEU A 43 0.51 -4.84 -10.03
CA LEU A 43 0.04 -6.21 -9.80
C LEU A 43 1.15 -7.28 -9.86
N GLY A 44 2.40 -6.87 -10.13
CA GLY A 44 3.55 -7.76 -10.19
C GLY A 44 3.75 -8.43 -11.54
N GLN A 45 3.23 -7.87 -12.63
CA GLN A 45 3.62 -8.27 -13.98
C GLN A 45 4.88 -7.54 -14.41
N VAL A 46 5.71 -8.20 -15.23
CA VAL A 46 6.89 -7.57 -15.83
C VAL A 46 6.78 -7.72 -17.33
N ARG A 47 6.93 -6.63 -18.07
CA ARG A 47 6.83 -6.64 -19.52
C ARG A 47 8.00 -5.94 -20.17
N ASN A 48 8.26 -6.29 -21.43
CA ASN A 48 9.17 -5.53 -22.26
C ASN A 48 8.42 -4.34 -22.88
N LYS A 49 8.93 -3.13 -22.64
CA LYS A 49 8.30 -1.85 -23.01
C LYS A 49 8.10 -1.70 -24.53
N THR A 50 9.05 -2.22 -25.31
CA THR A 50 9.03 -2.09 -26.78
C THR A 50 8.11 -3.10 -27.44
N THR A 51 8.13 -4.36 -26.98
CA THR A 51 7.37 -5.46 -27.61
C THR A 51 6.02 -5.71 -26.96
N GLY A 52 5.74 -5.11 -25.80
CA GLY A 52 4.54 -5.37 -24.99
C GLY A 52 4.49 -6.77 -24.36
N ARG A 53 5.50 -7.62 -24.62
CA ARG A 53 5.50 -9.01 -24.17
C ARG A 53 5.63 -9.09 -22.65
N ILE A 54 4.68 -9.75 -22.00
CA ILE A 54 4.77 -10.14 -20.59
C ILE A 54 5.80 -11.27 -20.43
N LEU A 55 6.68 -11.13 -19.45
CA LEU A 55 7.73 -12.10 -19.15
C LEU A 55 7.17 -13.24 -18.29
N LYS A 56 7.60 -14.47 -18.59
CA LYS A 56 7.24 -15.64 -17.80
C LYS A 56 7.89 -15.56 -16.42
N GLN A 57 7.06 -15.61 -15.39
CA GLN A 57 7.47 -15.65 -13.98
C GLN A 57 7.79 -17.09 -13.57
N ASN A 58 8.81 -17.26 -12.72
CA ASN A 58 9.23 -18.58 -12.24
C ASN A 58 9.49 -18.55 -10.72
N ASP A 59 9.00 -19.55 -10.00
CA ASP A 59 9.08 -19.65 -8.52
C ASP A 59 10.49 -20.00 -8.00
N ARG A 60 11.28 -20.76 -8.78
CA ARG A 60 12.60 -21.29 -8.37
C ARG A 60 12.60 -22.12 -7.08
N GLY A 61 11.42 -22.57 -6.60
CA GLY A 61 11.27 -23.57 -5.55
C GLY A 61 11.21 -23.02 -4.13
N GLN A 62 11.12 -21.69 -3.95
CA GLN A 62 11.06 -21.06 -2.63
C GLN A 62 9.80 -20.21 -2.41
N GLY A 63 8.89 -20.18 -3.39
CA GLY A 63 7.68 -19.39 -3.43
C GLY A 63 7.87 -17.98 -4.00
N TYR A 64 9.12 -17.51 -4.19
CA TYR A 64 9.42 -16.15 -4.63
C TYR A 64 9.54 -16.08 -6.16
N LEU A 65 8.46 -15.60 -6.81
CA LEU A 65 8.45 -15.42 -8.24
C LEU A 65 9.58 -14.48 -8.72
N ALA A 66 10.20 -14.87 -9.82
CA ALA A 66 11.33 -14.18 -10.43
C ALA A 66 11.27 -14.19 -11.96
N VAL A 67 11.88 -13.18 -12.56
CA VAL A 67 12.05 -13.02 -14.01
C VAL A 67 13.53 -12.84 -14.36
N ASN A 68 13.87 -13.11 -15.62
CA ASN A 68 15.21 -12.81 -16.15
C ASN A 68 15.12 -11.55 -17.01
N LEU A 69 15.87 -10.51 -16.64
CA LEU A 69 15.98 -9.27 -17.40
C LEU A 69 17.31 -9.25 -18.14
N CYS A 70 17.30 -8.80 -19.39
CA CYS A 70 18.47 -8.71 -20.23
C CYS A 70 18.94 -7.26 -20.35
N LEU A 71 20.21 -7.01 -20.07
CA LEU A 71 20.86 -5.72 -20.30
C LEU A 71 22.21 -5.97 -20.96
N ASN A 72 22.49 -5.32 -22.09
CA ASN A 72 23.75 -5.46 -22.83
C ASN A 72 24.13 -6.93 -23.11
N LYS A 73 23.14 -7.75 -23.53
CA LYS A 73 23.26 -9.19 -23.78
C LYS A 73 23.56 -10.06 -22.55
N ILE A 74 23.56 -9.49 -21.34
CA ILE A 74 23.74 -10.21 -20.08
C ILE A 74 22.36 -10.37 -19.43
N MET A 75 21.98 -11.62 -19.17
CA MET A 75 20.76 -11.93 -18.42
C MET A 75 21.04 -12.02 -16.92
N LYS A 76 20.21 -11.36 -16.12
CA LYS A 76 20.22 -11.47 -14.65
C LYS A 76 18.83 -11.75 -14.14
N THR A 77 18.77 -12.53 -13.06
CA THR A 77 17.51 -12.85 -12.39
C THR A 77 17.16 -11.79 -11.37
N HIS A 78 15.90 -11.37 -11.37
CA HIS A 78 15.34 -10.47 -10.39
C HIS A 78 14.06 -11.04 -9.80
N HIS A 79 13.88 -10.86 -8.49
CA HIS A 79 12.64 -11.22 -7.83
C HIS A 79 11.57 -10.14 -8.04
N ILE A 80 10.34 -10.57 -8.28
CA ILE A 80 9.26 -9.66 -8.67
C ILE A 80 8.89 -8.74 -7.52
N HIS A 81 8.74 -9.25 -6.29
CA HIS A 81 8.47 -8.40 -5.12
C HIS A 81 9.49 -7.27 -4.95
N LYS A 82 10.76 -7.47 -5.32
CA LYS A 82 11.79 -6.42 -5.28
C LYS A 82 11.55 -5.36 -6.35
N LEU A 83 11.32 -5.80 -7.59
CA LEU A 83 11.03 -4.90 -8.71
C LEU A 83 9.80 -4.03 -8.41
N VAL A 84 8.71 -4.65 -7.97
CA VAL A 84 7.48 -3.93 -7.59
C VAL A 84 7.75 -2.95 -6.44
N SER A 85 8.39 -3.41 -5.36
CA SER A 85 8.62 -2.55 -4.20
C SER A 85 9.55 -1.38 -4.52
N GLN A 86 10.55 -1.57 -5.38
CA GLN A 86 11.48 -0.50 -5.78
C GLN A 86 10.81 0.53 -6.70
N ALA A 87 9.91 0.09 -7.59
CA ALA A 87 9.24 0.98 -8.54
C ALA A 87 8.08 1.76 -7.92
N PHE A 88 7.35 1.15 -6.97
CA PHE A 88 6.14 1.74 -6.42
C PHE A 88 6.32 2.24 -4.99
N ILE A 89 6.97 1.49 -4.10
CA ILE A 89 6.94 1.76 -2.66
C ILE A 89 8.21 2.50 -2.24
N GLU A 90 8.07 3.77 -1.84
CA GLU A 90 9.17 4.52 -1.26
C GLU A 90 9.74 3.84 0.00
N ASN A 91 11.06 3.94 0.16
CA ASN A 91 11.78 3.39 1.30
C ASN A 91 12.58 4.47 2.04
N PRO A 92 11.91 5.49 2.64
CA PRO A 92 12.60 6.61 3.28
C PRO A 92 13.40 6.18 4.51
N ASN A 93 13.06 5.04 5.11
CA ASN A 93 13.79 4.44 6.24
C ASN A 93 14.97 3.54 5.83
N ASN A 94 15.19 3.37 4.52
CA ASN A 94 16.23 2.50 3.97
C ASN A 94 16.23 1.08 4.55
N TYR A 95 15.03 0.52 4.73
CA TYR A 95 14.84 -0.82 5.24
C TYR A 95 15.39 -1.86 4.26
N PRO A 96 16.11 -2.89 4.74
CA PRO A 96 16.85 -3.80 3.87
C PRO A 96 16.02 -4.96 3.30
N GLN A 97 14.79 -5.18 3.76
CA GLN A 97 13.99 -6.35 3.43
C GLN A 97 12.58 -5.96 3.01
N ILE A 98 11.95 -6.85 2.22
CA ILE A 98 10.55 -6.73 1.81
C ILE A 98 9.80 -7.91 2.42
N ASP A 99 8.61 -7.63 2.91
CA ASP A 99 7.69 -8.58 3.51
C ASP A 99 6.37 -8.62 2.74
N HIS A 100 5.77 -9.81 2.66
CA HIS A 100 4.45 -10.06 2.09
C HIS A 100 3.44 -10.05 3.24
N CYS A 101 2.57 -9.05 3.27
CA CYS A 101 1.64 -8.83 4.39
C CYS A 101 0.71 -10.03 4.66
N ASP A 102 0.31 -10.75 3.61
CA ASP A 102 -0.50 -11.97 3.70
C ASP A 102 0.32 -13.25 3.95
N GLY A 103 1.65 -13.18 3.91
CA GLY A 103 2.56 -14.33 3.99
C GLY A 103 2.67 -15.18 2.72
N VAL A 104 1.94 -14.83 1.65
CA VAL A 104 1.94 -15.53 0.36
C VAL A 104 2.95 -14.91 -0.58
N LYS A 105 4.12 -15.56 -0.70
CA LYS A 105 5.28 -15.06 -1.46
C LYS A 105 5.05 -14.85 -2.97
N SER A 106 4.04 -15.52 -3.53
CA SER A 106 3.65 -15.39 -4.93
C SER A 106 2.73 -14.19 -5.19
N ASN A 107 2.09 -13.64 -4.15
CA ASN A 107 1.24 -12.47 -4.26
C ASN A 107 2.10 -11.20 -4.27
N ASN A 108 2.59 -10.82 -5.46
CA ASN A 108 3.45 -9.65 -5.65
C ASN A 108 2.69 -8.36 -5.93
N ASN A 109 1.39 -8.30 -5.62
CA ASN A 109 0.64 -7.06 -5.68
C ASN A 109 1.29 -6.03 -4.73
N VAL A 110 1.48 -4.80 -5.20
CA VAL A 110 2.08 -3.71 -4.45
C VAL A 110 1.41 -3.48 -3.09
N TYR A 111 0.08 -3.65 -3.02
CA TYR A 111 -0.68 -3.52 -1.78
C TYR A 111 -0.26 -4.56 -0.74
N ASN A 112 0.19 -5.74 -1.19
CA ASN A 112 0.66 -6.84 -0.35
C ASN A 112 2.13 -6.71 0.08
N LEU A 113 2.92 -5.78 -0.49
CA LEU A 113 4.36 -5.70 -0.23
C LEU A 113 4.71 -4.56 0.72
N ARG A 114 5.68 -4.74 1.62
CA ARG A 114 6.16 -3.65 2.49
C ARG A 114 7.65 -3.74 2.77
N TRP A 115 8.31 -2.60 2.86
CA TRP A 115 9.67 -2.50 3.38
C TRP A 115 9.67 -2.74 4.89
N VAL A 116 10.56 -3.60 5.38
CA VAL A 116 10.68 -3.98 6.79
C VAL A 116 12.13 -4.04 7.25
N SER A 117 12.33 -3.75 8.54
CA SER A 117 13.60 -4.00 9.20
C SER A 117 13.86 -5.50 9.32
N ARG A 118 15.13 -5.88 9.56
CA ARG A 118 15.49 -7.30 9.77
C ARG A 118 14.81 -7.88 11.02
N SER A 119 14.68 -7.09 12.09
CA SER A 119 14.05 -7.55 13.33
C SER A 119 12.56 -7.79 13.13
N ASP A 120 11.88 -6.92 12.40
CA ASP A 120 10.43 -7.03 12.21
C ASP A 120 10.11 -8.21 11.30
N ASN A 121 10.88 -8.43 10.24
CA ASN A 121 10.73 -9.61 9.39
C ASN A 121 10.92 -10.92 10.18
N GLN A 122 11.86 -10.97 11.12
CA GLN A 122 12.04 -12.14 11.99
C GLN A 122 10.85 -12.36 12.92
N LYS A 123 10.30 -11.29 13.51
CA LYS A 123 9.08 -11.38 14.32
C LYS A 123 7.88 -11.88 13.50
N ASN A 124 7.74 -11.40 12.27
CA ASN A 124 6.66 -11.79 11.36
C ASN A 124 6.70 -13.29 11.04
N LYS A 125 7.90 -13.86 10.82
CA LYS A 125 8.06 -15.31 10.59
C LYS A 125 7.54 -16.18 11.74
N ASN A 126 7.62 -15.68 12.97
CA ASN A 126 7.21 -16.41 14.16
C ASN A 126 5.71 -16.25 14.46
N GLY A 127 4.92 -15.69 13.53
CA GLY A 127 3.48 -15.49 13.71
C GLY A 127 3.12 -14.32 14.62
N HIS A 128 4.10 -13.52 15.07
CA HIS A 128 3.89 -12.27 15.80
C HIS A 128 3.69 -11.08 14.86
N SER A 129 3.21 -11.31 13.64
CA SER A 129 3.07 -10.26 12.65
C SER A 129 2.04 -9.23 13.10
N GLU A 130 2.45 -7.97 13.13
CA GLU A 130 1.49 -6.87 13.13
C GLU A 130 0.74 -6.92 11.80
N LYS A 131 -0.53 -7.37 11.88
CA LYS A 131 -1.47 -7.34 10.76
C LYS A 131 -1.90 -5.89 10.55
N PHE A 132 -1.36 -5.28 9.51
CA PHE A 132 -1.89 -4.00 9.03
C PHE A 132 -3.24 -4.24 8.35
N ILE A 133 -4.17 -3.31 8.57
CA ILE A 133 -5.38 -3.19 7.77
C ILE A 133 -5.07 -2.19 6.68
N PHE A 134 -5.23 -2.59 5.43
CA PHE A 134 -5.17 -1.70 4.29
C PHE A 134 -6.59 -1.38 3.83
N VAL A 135 -6.78 -0.14 3.37
CA VAL A 135 -8.00 0.33 2.74
C VAL A 135 -7.65 0.82 1.34
N ASN A 136 -8.58 0.68 0.40
CA ASN A 136 -8.37 1.12 -0.97
C ASN A 136 -8.41 2.64 -1.07
N GLU A 137 -9.25 3.27 -0.25
CA GLU A 137 -9.51 4.71 -0.28
C GLU A 137 -9.57 5.30 1.13
N LEU A 138 -9.30 6.61 1.21
CA LEU A 138 -9.48 7.36 2.44
C LEU A 138 -10.97 7.64 2.63
N PRO A 139 -11.48 7.64 3.87
CA PRO A 139 -12.81 8.16 4.16
C PRO A 139 -12.99 9.58 3.62
N GLU A 140 -14.19 9.94 3.14
CA GLU A 140 -14.48 11.27 2.60
C GLU A 140 -14.21 12.40 3.60
N ASP A 141 -14.37 12.11 4.90
CA ASP A 141 -14.14 13.04 6.01
C ASP A 141 -12.67 13.06 6.49
N ALA A 142 -11.76 12.35 5.82
CA ALA A 142 -10.38 12.23 6.25
C ALA A 142 -9.62 13.56 6.05
N ILE A 143 -9.17 14.16 7.16
CA ILE A 143 -8.43 15.42 7.17
C ILE A 143 -6.93 15.13 7.28
N GLU A 144 -6.13 15.70 6.40
CA GLU A 144 -4.67 15.60 6.47
C GLU A 144 -4.12 16.27 7.74
N ILE A 145 -3.30 15.54 8.48
CA ILE A 145 -2.51 16.06 9.60
C ILE A 145 -1.15 16.44 9.06
N TRP A 146 -0.92 17.75 8.86
CA TRP A 146 0.37 18.28 8.44
C TRP A 146 1.18 18.85 9.62
N TYR A 147 0.54 19.09 10.77
CA TYR A 147 1.21 19.55 11.99
C TYR A 147 0.59 18.99 13.27
N TYR A 148 1.41 18.51 14.20
CA TYR A 148 0.96 18.09 15.53
C TYR A 148 2.06 18.22 16.59
N SER A 149 1.69 18.78 17.75
CA SER A 149 2.55 19.15 18.87
C SER A 149 3.63 20.16 18.51
N HIS A 150 4.63 19.81 17.69
CA HIS A 150 5.67 20.68 17.09
C HIS A 150 6.29 20.03 15.84
N TYR A 151 5.69 18.94 15.37
CA TYR A 151 6.21 18.10 14.30
C TYR A 151 5.37 18.29 13.05
N PHE A 152 6.02 18.17 11.89
CA PHE A 152 5.38 18.21 10.59
C PHE A 152 5.24 16.79 10.06
N PHE A 153 4.17 16.54 9.34
CA PHE A 153 3.81 15.21 8.88
C PHE A 153 3.37 15.29 7.43
N GLU A 154 3.58 14.20 6.70
CA GLU A 154 3.10 14.00 5.33
C GLU A 154 2.41 12.65 5.28
N GLY A 155 1.28 12.59 4.57
CA GLY A 155 0.57 11.34 4.33
C GLY A 155 -0.21 10.78 5.53
N TYR A 156 -0.39 11.54 6.61
CA TYR A 156 -1.23 11.13 7.75
C TYR A 156 -2.60 11.79 7.68
N TYR A 157 -3.67 11.02 7.87
CA TYR A 157 -5.04 11.50 7.75
C TYR A 157 -5.91 11.00 8.89
N TRP A 158 -6.75 11.87 9.44
CA TRP A 158 -7.69 11.54 10.51
C TRP A 158 -9.13 11.61 10.03
N SER A 159 -9.88 10.53 10.21
CA SER A 159 -11.33 10.50 10.01
C SER A 159 -12.04 10.58 11.35
N GLU A 160 -12.87 11.59 11.53
CA GLU A 160 -13.64 11.80 12.76
C GLU A 160 -14.77 10.78 12.88
N THR A 161 -15.47 10.51 11.78
CA THR A 161 -16.58 9.56 11.73
C THR A 161 -16.13 8.13 12.01
N MET A 162 -14.99 7.72 11.43
CA MET A 162 -14.43 6.38 11.65
C MET A 162 -13.62 6.30 12.95
N ASN A 163 -13.26 7.45 13.54
CA ASN A 163 -12.35 7.57 14.68
C ASN A 163 -11.03 6.81 14.45
N LYS A 164 -10.44 7.00 13.27
CA LYS A 164 -9.28 6.25 12.79
C LYS A 164 -8.23 7.18 12.18
N LEU A 165 -6.97 6.79 12.40
CA LEU A 165 -5.81 7.39 11.77
C LEU A 165 -5.38 6.52 10.60
N TYR A 166 -5.13 7.16 9.46
CA TYR A 166 -4.66 6.53 8.24
C TYR A 166 -3.29 7.07 7.85
N PHE A 167 -2.50 6.24 7.20
CA PHE A 167 -1.25 6.64 6.57
C PHE A 167 -1.27 6.24 5.09
N ASN A 168 -1.20 7.23 4.22
CA ASN A 168 -1.09 7.09 2.78
C ASN A 168 0.34 7.42 2.35
N ASN A 169 0.99 6.48 1.66
CA ASN A 169 2.33 6.68 1.11
C ASN A 169 2.33 6.92 -0.41
N GLY A 170 1.18 7.29 -0.99
CA GLY A 170 0.99 7.48 -2.43
C GLY A 170 0.79 6.18 -3.22
N VAL A 171 0.89 5.02 -2.55
CA VAL A 171 0.64 3.71 -3.17
C VAL A 171 -0.50 2.99 -2.49
N ARG A 172 -0.59 3.07 -1.17
CA ARG A 172 -1.64 2.43 -0.39
C ARG A 172 -1.93 3.21 0.86
N ILE A 173 -3.11 2.95 1.40
CA ILE A 173 -3.57 3.55 2.64
C ILE A 173 -3.65 2.44 3.69
N ARG A 174 -2.98 2.65 4.81
CA ARG A 174 -3.06 1.75 5.97
C ARG A 174 -3.77 2.41 7.12
N GLU A 175 -4.58 1.64 7.84
CA GLU A 175 -5.05 2.03 9.17
C GLU A 175 -3.86 1.94 10.14
N VAL A 176 -3.54 3.06 10.79
CA VAL A 176 -2.55 3.12 11.86
C VAL A 176 -3.27 2.74 13.13
N ARG A 177 -2.86 1.62 13.75
CA ARG A 177 -3.46 1.19 15.02
C ARG A 177 -2.81 1.89 16.20
N PRO A 178 -3.59 2.34 17.19
CA PRO A 178 -3.04 2.85 18.42
C PRO A 178 -2.52 1.69 19.28
N VAL A 179 -1.56 1.97 20.14
CA VAL A 179 -1.27 1.08 21.27
C VAL A 179 -2.36 1.20 22.35
N ILE A 180 -2.34 0.29 23.33
CA ILE A 180 -3.39 0.13 24.37
C ILE A 180 -3.71 1.45 25.09
N ASN A 181 -2.76 2.38 25.23
CA ASN A 181 -2.95 3.67 25.89
C ASN A 181 -3.50 4.79 24.96
N GLY A 182 -3.92 4.47 23.73
CA GLY A 182 -4.46 5.44 22.77
C GLY A 182 -3.41 6.32 22.10
N GLN A 183 -2.14 5.90 22.08
CA GLN A 183 -1.07 6.57 21.33
C GLN A 183 -0.84 5.91 19.98
N TYR A 184 -0.67 6.72 18.95
CA TYR A 184 -0.24 6.28 17.62
C TYR A 184 1.25 6.55 17.46
N TYR A 185 2.02 5.55 17.08
CA TYR A 185 3.41 5.73 16.67
C TYR A 185 3.48 6.16 15.21
N VAL A 186 4.04 7.34 14.97
CA VAL A 186 4.07 8.01 13.67
C VAL A 186 5.48 8.54 13.37
N CYS A 187 5.77 8.82 12.10
CA CYS A 187 7.06 9.33 11.64
C CYS A 187 6.92 10.77 11.15
N ASN A 188 7.81 11.67 11.61
CA ASN A 188 7.90 13.06 11.13
C ASN A 188 8.75 13.14 9.83
N CYS A 189 8.37 14.02 8.89
CA CYS A 189 8.98 14.20 7.58
C CYS A 189 10.04 15.33 7.44
N LYS A 190 10.20 16.24 8.40
CA LYS A 190 10.90 17.53 8.15
C LYS A 190 12.42 17.45 8.02
N THR A 191 13.05 16.42 8.53
CA THR A 191 14.48 16.16 8.31
C THR A 191 14.58 14.80 7.65
N LYS A 192 15.54 14.58 6.76
CA LYS A 192 15.78 13.29 6.08
C LYS A 192 16.15 12.12 7.04
N GLN A 193 15.78 12.26 8.32
CA GLN A 193 15.82 11.31 9.40
C GLN A 193 14.39 11.20 9.93
N ASN A 194 13.69 10.11 9.57
CA ASN A 194 12.36 9.82 10.12
C ASN A 194 12.49 9.59 11.63
N VAL A 195 12.14 10.60 12.42
CA VAL A 195 12.11 10.48 13.88
C VAL A 195 10.74 9.93 14.27
N ASN A 196 10.74 8.80 15.00
CA ASN A 196 9.53 8.24 15.59
C ASN A 196 8.99 9.19 16.66
N THR A 197 7.72 9.54 16.57
CA THR A 197 6.99 10.36 17.52
C THR A 197 5.60 9.77 17.77
N VAL A 198 4.82 10.39 18.65
CA VAL A 198 3.49 9.90 19.03
C VAL A 198 2.39 10.94 18.85
N MET A 199 1.25 10.50 18.31
CA MET A 199 0.00 11.27 18.32
C MET A 199 -0.96 10.66 19.35
N SER A 200 -1.72 11.50 20.06
CA SER A 200 -2.72 11.03 21.02
C SER A 200 -4.09 10.99 20.36
N MET A 201 -4.75 9.83 20.40
CA MET A 201 -6.11 9.67 19.90
C MET A 201 -7.07 10.71 20.50
N LEU A 202 -7.02 10.93 21.81
CA LEU A 202 -7.88 11.91 22.50
C LEU A 202 -7.66 13.35 21.99
N LYS A 203 -6.45 13.68 21.55
CA LYS A 203 -6.15 15.00 20.98
C LYS A 203 -6.64 15.10 19.53
N LEU A 204 -6.48 14.02 18.74
CA LEU A 204 -7.00 13.95 17.38
C LEU A 204 -8.54 14.06 17.36
N GLN A 205 -9.23 13.33 18.26
CA GLN A 205 -10.68 13.43 18.45
C GLN A 205 -11.17 14.84 18.80
N LYS A 206 -10.32 15.66 19.42
CA LYS A 206 -10.63 17.05 19.76
C LYS A 206 -10.22 18.05 18.68
N GLY A 207 -9.76 17.58 17.52
CA GLY A 207 -9.26 18.45 16.45
C GLY A 207 -7.96 19.19 16.81
N LEU A 208 -7.18 18.70 17.78
CA LEU A 208 -5.96 19.36 18.26
C LEU A 208 -4.74 19.01 17.40
N PHE A 209 -4.84 19.31 16.11
CA PHE A 209 -3.80 19.19 15.09
C PHE A 209 -3.96 20.34 14.09
N ASN A 210 -2.92 20.65 13.31
CA ASN A 210 -2.89 21.75 12.34
C ASN A 210 -3.11 23.17 12.93
N ASN A 211 -3.10 23.30 14.26
CA ASN A 211 -3.15 24.58 14.96
C ASN A 211 -1.71 25.01 15.31
N GLN A 212 -1.18 26.06 14.66
CA GLN A 212 0.12 26.65 14.98
C GLN A 212 0.04 27.62 16.16
#